data_AF-A0A925UU73-F1
#
_entry.id   AF-A0A925UU73-F1
#
_cell.length_a   1.000
_cell.length_b   1.000
_cell.length_c   1.000
_cell.angle_alpha   90.00
_cell.angle_beta   90.00
_cell.angle_gamma   90.00
#
_symmetry.space_group_name_H-M   'P 1'
#
loop_
_entity.id
_entity.type
_entity.pdbx_description
1 polymer ?
#
loop_
_entity_poly.entity_id
_entity_poly.type
_entity_poly.pdbx_seq_one_letter_code
_entity_poly.pdbx_strand_id
1 'polypeptide(L)'
;MKTRVLRDQIFNNPLSLAAGIAIWVPLAIWVVALVQWAVQGDVDVLSAIAGIAAGIGLGGTALLAREPFMAPLILVAVVVTMVAFPVVRSSLNKRALNQIDVEAIERAYEMLAQTPGNASAKFKLAKTIYNKGMPAHALALAEDAIQTMPAALFQEENLILKKWRHYRIAPDQKVPLACLECGVKNQPGLTHCQRCGAPFLLDHARGAWVGKGLARKFVAAWVAIMVALVGIPFVAGSLPAGAAIPVIIGLMALAIFVLAATFRSSGATAK
;
A
#
# COMPACT_ATOMS: atom_id res chain seq x y z
N MET A 1 10.21 -30.45 -40.64
CA MET A 1 8.84 -30.74 -40.16
C MET A 1 8.32 -29.70 -39.16
N LYS A 2 9.09 -29.35 -38.09
CA LYS A 2 8.73 -28.25 -37.14
C LYS A 2 8.40 -26.89 -37.78
N THR A 3 9.06 -26.53 -38.88
CA THR A 3 8.87 -25.23 -39.56
C THR A 3 7.56 -25.11 -40.34
N ARG A 4 6.95 -26.22 -40.78
CA ARG A 4 5.61 -26.18 -41.42
C ARG A 4 4.50 -26.01 -40.39
N VAL A 5 4.60 -26.71 -39.26
CA VAL A 5 3.62 -26.62 -38.15
C VAL A 5 3.56 -25.19 -37.59
N LEU A 6 4.71 -24.54 -37.43
CA LEU A 6 4.79 -23.14 -37.01
C LEU A 6 4.11 -22.19 -38.00
N ARG A 7 4.32 -22.40 -39.31
CA ARG A 7 3.69 -21.60 -40.36
C ARG A 7 2.17 -21.74 -40.31
N ASP A 8 1.65 -22.97 -40.23
CA ASP A 8 0.21 -23.22 -40.21
C ASP A 8 -0.45 -22.70 -38.92
N GLN A 9 0.22 -22.80 -37.76
CA GLN A 9 -0.27 -22.21 -36.51
C GLN A 9 -0.35 -20.68 -36.57
N ILE A 10 0.63 -20.03 -37.19
CA ILE A 10 0.70 -18.57 -37.36
C ILE A 10 -0.45 -18.06 -38.24
N PHE A 11 -0.70 -18.70 -39.38
CA PHE A 11 -1.76 -18.27 -40.29
C PHE A 11 -3.17 -18.59 -39.77
N ASN A 12 -3.33 -19.65 -38.98
CA ASN A 12 -4.63 -20.06 -38.44
C ASN A 12 -5.03 -19.29 -37.17
N ASN A 13 -4.11 -18.61 -36.49
CA ASN A 13 -4.38 -17.87 -35.25
C ASN A 13 -3.76 -16.46 -35.27
N PRO A 14 -4.28 -15.53 -36.10
CA PRO A 14 -3.72 -14.18 -36.19
C PRO A 14 -3.75 -13.43 -34.86
N LEU A 15 -4.72 -13.74 -34.00
CA LEU A 15 -4.90 -13.11 -32.69
C LEU A 15 -3.79 -13.46 -31.70
N SER A 16 -3.30 -14.71 -31.69
CA SER A 16 -2.21 -15.11 -30.80
C SER A 16 -0.88 -14.49 -31.22
N LEU A 17 -0.64 -14.36 -32.54
CA LEU A 17 0.52 -13.65 -33.07
C LEU A 17 0.46 -12.16 -32.71
N ALA A 18 -0.69 -11.51 -32.94
CA ALA A 18 -0.88 -10.10 -32.58
C ALA A 18 -0.70 -9.87 -31.08
N ALA A 19 -1.25 -10.74 -30.23
CA ALA A 19 -1.06 -10.69 -28.77
C ALA A 19 0.40 -10.91 -28.36
N GLY A 20 1.09 -11.85 -29.02
CA GLY A 20 2.50 -12.16 -28.77
C GLY A 20 3.45 -11.04 -29.17
N ILE A 21 3.10 -10.22 -30.16
CA ILE A 21 3.83 -8.98 -30.47
C ILE A 21 3.42 -7.87 -29.50
N ALA A 22 2.13 -7.72 -29.24
CA ALA A 22 1.58 -6.67 -28.40
C ALA A 22 2.06 -6.75 -26.95
N ILE A 23 2.35 -7.95 -26.40
CA ILE A 23 2.83 -8.13 -25.02
C ILE A 23 4.19 -7.46 -24.76
N TRP A 24 5.04 -7.32 -25.77
CA TRP A 24 6.35 -6.71 -25.60
C TRP A 24 6.27 -5.20 -25.35
N VAL A 25 5.20 -4.54 -25.80
CA VAL A 25 4.99 -3.11 -25.56
C VAL A 25 4.79 -2.80 -24.07
N PRO A 26 3.80 -3.37 -23.35
CA PRO A 26 3.64 -3.14 -21.92
C PRO A 26 4.80 -3.73 -21.11
N LEU A 27 5.44 -4.82 -21.55
CA LEU A 27 6.65 -5.32 -20.90
C LEU A 27 7.82 -4.34 -21.00
N ALA A 28 8.05 -3.73 -22.17
CA ALA A 28 9.08 -2.70 -22.31
C ALA A 28 8.78 -1.50 -21.42
N ILE A 29 7.53 -1.04 -21.36
CA ILE A 29 7.10 0.04 -20.46
C ILE A 29 7.34 -0.35 -19.00
N TRP A 30 6.99 -1.58 -18.60
CA TRP A 30 7.24 -2.10 -17.26
C TRP A 30 8.74 -2.08 -16.94
N VAL A 31 9.58 -2.64 -17.81
CA VAL A 31 11.05 -2.68 -17.59
C VAL A 31 11.62 -1.28 -17.43
N VAL A 32 11.28 -0.35 -18.33
CA VAL A 32 11.71 1.05 -18.25
C VAL A 32 11.25 1.71 -16.95
N ALA A 33 10.00 1.47 -16.54
CA ALA A 33 9.45 2.00 -15.31
C ALA A 33 10.18 1.46 -14.06
N LEU A 34 10.49 0.15 -14.00
CA LEU A 34 11.26 -0.44 -12.92
C LEU A 34 12.68 0.14 -12.84
N VAL A 35 13.34 0.32 -13.98
CA VAL A 35 14.67 0.95 -14.03
C VAL A 35 14.59 2.40 -13.52
N GLN A 36 13.61 3.17 -13.98
CA GLN A 36 13.42 4.55 -13.54
C GLN A 36 13.18 4.63 -12.03
N TRP A 37 12.40 3.70 -11.45
CA TRP A 37 12.15 3.67 -10.00
C TRP A 37 13.36 3.23 -9.19
N ALA A 38 14.14 2.28 -9.70
CA ALA A 38 15.41 1.91 -9.06
C ALA A 38 16.37 3.10 -9.04
N VAL A 39 16.45 3.87 -10.12
CA VAL A 39 17.27 5.10 -10.19
C VAL A 39 16.77 6.19 -9.25
N GLN A 40 15.45 6.32 -9.06
CA GLN A 40 14.84 7.25 -8.09
C GLN A 40 15.02 6.81 -6.63
N GLY A 41 15.49 5.58 -6.38
CA GLY A 41 15.58 5.01 -5.04
C GLY A 41 14.23 4.56 -4.46
N ASP A 42 13.17 4.51 -5.26
CA ASP A 42 11.83 4.10 -4.84
C ASP A 42 11.71 2.58 -4.67
N VAL A 43 12.52 1.82 -5.40
CA VAL A 43 12.56 0.36 -5.37
C VAL A 43 14.02 -0.08 -5.23
N ASP A 44 14.28 -1.02 -4.31
CA ASP A 44 15.60 -1.62 -4.16
C ASP A 44 16.06 -2.32 -5.47
N VAL A 45 17.35 -2.22 -5.77
CA VAL A 45 17.92 -2.70 -7.04
C VAL A 45 17.68 -4.20 -7.25
N LEU A 46 17.80 -5.03 -6.20
CA LEU A 46 17.54 -6.47 -6.31
C LEU A 46 16.09 -6.75 -6.64
N SER A 47 15.16 -5.99 -6.04
CA SER A 47 13.73 -6.09 -6.32
C SER A 47 13.40 -5.67 -7.75
N ALA A 48 14.05 -4.62 -8.27
CA ALA A 48 13.90 -4.20 -9.66
C ALA A 48 14.42 -5.26 -10.64
N ILE A 49 15.60 -5.84 -10.38
CA ILE A 49 16.16 -6.94 -11.19
C ILE A 49 15.22 -8.14 -11.20
N ALA A 50 14.72 -8.56 -10.04
CA ALA A 50 13.77 -9.66 -9.93
C ALA A 50 12.47 -9.38 -10.72
N GLY A 51 11.95 -8.15 -10.64
CA GLY A 51 10.77 -7.72 -11.39
C GLY A 51 10.99 -7.73 -12.91
N ILE A 52 12.15 -7.26 -13.38
CA ILE A 52 12.53 -7.29 -14.81
C ILE A 52 12.66 -8.74 -15.28
N ALA A 53 13.35 -9.59 -14.52
CA ALA A 53 13.49 -11.02 -14.83
C ALA A 53 12.12 -11.72 -14.90
N ALA A 54 11.20 -11.40 -13.99
CA ALA A 54 9.83 -11.91 -14.02
C ALA A 54 9.07 -11.44 -15.27
N GLY A 55 9.18 -10.16 -15.64
CA GLY A 55 8.56 -9.62 -16.84
C GLY A 55 9.06 -10.28 -18.12
N ILE A 56 10.39 -10.42 -18.27
CA ILE A 56 11.01 -11.12 -19.40
C ILE A 56 10.59 -12.60 -19.41
N GLY A 57 10.54 -13.25 -18.24
CA GLY A 57 10.04 -14.61 -18.08
C GLY A 57 8.61 -14.77 -18.59
N LEU A 58 7.71 -13.84 -18.23
CA LEU A 58 6.32 -13.82 -18.71
C LEU A 58 6.23 -13.60 -20.23
N GLY A 59 7.07 -12.72 -20.80
CA GLY A 59 7.16 -12.55 -22.25
C GLY A 59 7.65 -13.82 -22.95
N GLY A 60 8.64 -14.49 -22.38
CA GLY A 60 9.16 -15.77 -22.87
C GLY A 60 8.13 -16.89 -22.81
N THR A 61 7.36 -17.00 -21.73
CA THR A 61 6.29 -18.02 -21.63
C THR A 61 5.18 -17.79 -22.65
N ALA A 62 4.86 -16.52 -22.96
CA ALA A 62 3.91 -16.20 -24.03
C ALA A 62 4.39 -16.65 -25.41
N LEU A 63 5.69 -16.55 -25.71
CA LEU A 63 6.27 -17.03 -26.97
C LEU A 63 6.34 -18.56 -27.07
N LEU A 64 6.55 -19.24 -25.94
CA LEU A 64 6.67 -20.70 -25.87
C LEU A 64 5.33 -21.42 -25.73
N ALA A 65 4.24 -20.67 -25.54
CA ALA A 65 2.92 -21.23 -25.35
C ALA A 65 2.45 -21.94 -26.63
N ARG A 66 2.14 -23.23 -26.49
CA ARG A 66 1.59 -24.05 -27.59
C ARG A 66 0.10 -23.75 -27.83
N GLU A 67 -0.59 -23.35 -26.77
CA GLU A 67 -2.02 -23.10 -26.79
C GLU A 67 -2.34 -21.64 -27.17
N PRO A 68 -3.25 -21.41 -28.13
CA PRO A 68 -3.51 -20.08 -28.68
C PRO A 68 -4.13 -19.11 -27.66
N PHE A 69 -4.78 -19.59 -26.61
CA PHE A 69 -5.42 -18.76 -25.58
C PHE A 69 -4.45 -18.23 -24.51
N MET A 70 -3.23 -18.76 -24.43
CA MET A 70 -2.25 -18.37 -23.38
C MET A 70 -1.70 -16.97 -23.61
N ALA A 71 -1.37 -16.62 -24.86
CA ALA A 71 -0.84 -15.30 -25.21
C ALA A 71 -1.77 -14.14 -24.79
N PRO A 72 -3.09 -14.15 -25.11
CA PRO A 72 -3.99 -13.09 -24.64
C PRO A 72 -4.19 -13.10 -23.12
N LEU A 73 -4.15 -14.27 -22.46
CA LEU A 73 -4.27 -14.35 -21.00
C LEU A 73 -3.07 -13.71 -20.30
N ILE A 74 -1.85 -14.00 -20.76
CA ILE A 74 -0.62 -13.40 -20.23
C ILE A 74 -0.60 -11.89 -20.52
N LEU A 75 -1.05 -11.46 -21.71
CA LEU A 75 -1.19 -10.04 -22.03
C LEU A 75 -2.12 -9.32 -21.03
N VAL A 76 -3.29 -9.88 -20.75
CA VAL A 76 -4.22 -9.32 -19.75
C VAL A 76 -3.55 -9.27 -18.37
N ALA A 77 -2.86 -10.33 -17.96
CA ALA A 77 -2.16 -10.38 -16.69
C ALA A 77 -1.08 -9.27 -16.56
N VAL A 78 -0.29 -9.06 -17.62
CA VAL A 78 0.73 -7.99 -17.69
C VAL A 78 0.09 -6.61 -17.62
N VAL A 79 -0.98 -6.36 -18.40
CA VAL A 79 -1.68 -5.08 -18.42
C VAL A 79 -2.30 -4.77 -17.06
N VAL A 80 -2.99 -5.73 -16.44
CA VAL A 80 -3.58 -5.58 -15.10
C VAL A 80 -2.50 -5.26 -14.08
N THR A 81 -1.34 -5.91 -14.15
CA THR A 81 -0.21 -5.63 -13.26
C THR A 81 0.30 -4.21 -13.42
N MET A 82 0.48 -3.77 -14.67
CA MET A 82 0.96 -2.43 -14.98
C MET A 82 -0.02 -1.35 -14.49
N VAL A 83 -1.33 -1.59 -14.59
CA VAL A 83 -2.39 -0.68 -14.10
C VAL A 83 -2.50 -0.70 -12.57
N ALA A 84 -2.34 -1.86 -11.94
CA ALA A 84 -2.41 -1.99 -10.47
C ALA A 84 -1.20 -1.34 -9.77
N PHE A 85 -0.03 -1.39 -10.39
CA PHE A 85 1.21 -0.89 -9.80
C PHE A 85 1.18 0.58 -9.34
N PRO A 86 0.73 1.58 -10.13
CA PRO A 86 0.69 2.98 -9.67
C PRO A 86 -0.19 3.18 -8.43
N VAL A 87 -1.26 2.38 -8.28
CA VAL A 87 -2.12 2.41 -7.10
C VAL A 87 -1.35 1.93 -5.87
N VAL A 88 -0.62 0.81 -6.01
CA VAL A 88 0.24 0.28 -4.95
C VAL A 88 1.33 1.30 -4.57
N ARG A 89 2.02 1.88 -5.56
CA ARG A 89 3.05 2.90 -5.33
C ARG A 89 2.50 4.13 -4.62
N SER A 90 1.38 4.68 -5.07
CA SER A 90 0.74 5.83 -4.41
C SER A 90 0.42 5.51 -2.95
N SER A 91 -0.04 4.30 -2.66
CA SER A 91 -0.28 3.86 -1.28
C SER A 91 1.01 3.73 -0.46
N LEU A 92 2.12 3.28 -1.05
CA LEU A 92 3.41 3.16 -0.35
C LEU A 92 4.03 4.53 -0.08
N ASN A 93 4.00 5.45 -1.06
CA ASN A 93 4.53 6.81 -0.89
C ASN A 93 3.74 7.58 0.18
N LYS A 94 2.41 7.41 0.23
CA LYS A 94 1.60 7.94 1.33
C LYS A 94 2.04 7.40 2.69
N ARG A 95 2.49 6.14 2.79
CA ARG A 95 3.01 5.57 4.04
C ARG A 95 4.33 6.22 4.46
N ALA A 96 5.24 6.47 3.52
CA ALA A 96 6.52 7.14 3.82
C ALA A 96 6.30 8.57 4.34
N LEU A 97 5.46 9.35 3.65
CA LEU A 97 5.05 10.67 4.13
C LEU A 97 4.35 10.57 5.49
N ASN A 98 3.51 9.55 5.68
CA ASN A 98 2.83 9.35 6.94
C ASN A 98 3.79 9.08 8.11
N GLN A 99 4.91 8.41 7.85
CA GLN A 99 5.92 8.11 8.86
C GLN A 99 6.62 9.38 9.36
N ILE A 100 6.92 10.33 8.47
CA ILE A 100 7.53 11.63 8.85
C ILE A 100 6.61 12.38 9.83
N ASP A 101 5.31 12.41 9.55
CA ASP A 101 4.34 13.03 10.45
C ASP A 101 4.23 12.29 11.78
N VAL A 102 4.32 10.96 11.77
CA VAL A 102 4.30 10.14 13.00
C VAL A 102 5.51 10.46 13.86
N GLU A 103 6.72 10.53 13.28
CA GLU A 103 7.93 10.94 14.00
C GLU A 103 7.80 12.36 14.55
N ALA A 104 7.16 13.27 13.81
CA ALA A 104 6.89 14.63 14.30
C ALA A 104 5.90 14.64 15.48
N ILE A 105 4.91 13.75 15.50
CA ILE A 105 3.98 13.56 16.62
C ILE A 105 4.70 12.95 17.82
N GLU A 106 5.53 11.92 17.62
CA GLU A 106 6.33 11.28 18.68
C GLU A 106 7.23 12.30 19.38
N ARG A 107 7.98 13.10 18.62
CA ARG A 107 8.81 14.19 19.17
C ARG A 107 7.98 15.22 19.94
N ALA A 108 6.76 15.51 19.49
CA ALA A 108 5.87 16.43 20.21
C ALA A 108 5.39 15.82 21.55
N TYR A 109 5.09 14.52 21.58
CA TYR A 109 4.79 13.80 22.82
C TYR A 109 5.99 13.76 23.77
N GLU A 110 7.20 13.50 23.28
CA GLU A 110 8.42 13.53 24.10
C GLU A 110 8.65 14.90 24.75
N MET A 111 8.47 15.98 23.99
CA MET A 111 8.55 17.35 24.52
C MET A 111 7.48 17.63 25.58
N LEU A 112 6.25 17.14 25.37
CA LEU A 112 5.16 17.28 26.33
C LEU A 112 5.36 16.40 27.58
N ALA A 113 6.04 15.26 27.46
CA ALA A 113 6.40 14.43 28.60
C ALA A 113 7.44 15.12 29.50
N GLN A 114 8.38 15.85 28.90
CA GLN A 114 9.37 16.65 29.63
C GLN A 114 8.77 17.92 30.22
N THR A 115 7.89 18.60 29.49
CA THR A 115 7.26 19.86 29.91
C THR A 115 5.79 19.89 29.48
N PRO A 116 4.86 19.43 30.34
CA PRO A 116 3.43 19.32 29.99
C PRO A 116 2.76 20.65 29.59
N GLY A 117 3.29 21.77 30.09
CA GLY A 117 2.83 23.12 29.77
C GLY A 117 3.48 23.75 28.53
N ASN A 118 4.27 23.00 27.75
CA ASN A 118 4.92 23.54 26.56
C ASN A 118 3.89 23.79 25.44
N ALA A 119 3.38 25.02 25.41
CA ALA A 119 2.38 25.47 24.45
C ALA A 119 2.84 25.22 23.01
N SER A 120 4.11 25.48 22.69
CA SER A 120 4.65 25.33 21.33
C SER A 120 4.65 23.87 20.89
N ALA A 121 5.02 22.93 21.77
CA ALA A 121 4.92 21.50 21.51
C ALA A 121 3.46 21.06 21.30
N LYS A 122 2.54 21.60 22.11
CA LYS A 122 1.09 21.32 22.00
C LYS A 122 0.51 21.84 20.69
N PHE A 123 0.86 23.04 20.26
CA PHE A 123 0.43 23.59 18.97
C PHE A 123 1.04 22.83 17.79
N LYS A 124 2.31 22.44 17.89
CA LYS A 124 2.97 21.59 16.88
C LYS A 124 2.27 20.25 16.73
N LEU A 125 1.92 19.60 17.86
CA LEU A 125 1.09 18.38 17.87
C LEU A 125 -0.25 18.62 17.15
N ALA A 126 -0.94 19.71 17.50
CA ALA A 126 -2.21 20.10 16.89
C ALA A 126 -2.12 20.25 15.36
N LYS A 127 -1.07 20.91 14.85
CA LYS A 127 -0.83 21.08 13.41
C LYS A 127 -0.63 19.75 12.69
N THR A 128 0.16 18.85 13.27
CA THR A 128 0.42 17.55 12.64
C THR A 128 -0.83 16.67 12.62
N ILE A 129 -1.60 16.61 13.72
CA ILE A 129 -2.85 15.82 13.76
C ILE A 129 -3.98 16.43 12.93
N TYR A 130 -4.00 17.76 12.73
CA TYR A 130 -4.92 18.42 11.78
C TYR A 130 -4.72 17.85 10.39
N ASN A 131 -3.45 17.78 9.94
CA ASN A 131 -3.08 17.23 8.63
C ASN A 131 -3.39 15.73 8.51
N LYS A 132 -3.46 15.00 9.64
CA LYS A 132 -3.90 13.60 9.71
C LYS A 132 -5.42 13.40 9.65
N GLY A 133 -6.20 14.47 9.48
CA GLY A 133 -7.65 14.36 9.40
C GLY A 133 -8.35 14.23 10.75
N MET A 134 -7.71 14.70 11.84
CA MET A 134 -8.32 14.81 13.17
C MET A 134 -8.58 16.29 13.55
N PRO A 135 -9.36 17.06 12.77
CA PRO A 135 -9.43 18.51 12.90
C PRO A 135 -10.09 18.98 14.20
N ALA A 136 -11.05 18.23 14.75
CA ALA A 136 -11.69 18.61 16.02
C ALA A 136 -10.70 18.52 17.20
N HIS A 137 -9.92 17.44 17.27
CA HIS A 137 -8.86 17.28 18.29
C HIS A 137 -7.76 18.31 18.10
N ALA A 138 -7.34 18.55 16.86
CA ALA A 138 -6.37 19.58 16.52
C ALA A 138 -6.82 20.97 16.96
N LEU A 139 -8.06 21.36 16.63
CA LEU A 139 -8.59 22.68 16.95
C LEU A 139 -8.61 22.89 18.47
N ALA A 140 -9.18 21.95 19.22
CA ALA A 140 -9.24 22.05 20.67
C ALA A 140 -7.85 22.11 21.33
N LEU A 141 -6.88 21.33 20.82
CA LEU A 141 -5.50 21.37 21.30
C LEU A 141 -4.80 22.70 20.99
N ALA A 142 -5.02 23.25 19.80
CA ALA A 142 -4.45 24.53 19.39
C ALA A 142 -5.06 25.72 20.14
N GLU A 143 -6.37 25.67 20.44
CA GLU A 143 -7.05 26.70 21.24
C GLU A 143 -6.52 26.74 22.66
N ASP A 144 -6.31 25.59 23.29
CA ASP A 144 -5.72 25.50 24.62
C ASP A 144 -4.25 25.96 24.61
N ALA A 145 -3.48 25.58 23.59
CA ALA A 145 -2.09 26.02 23.45
C ALA A 145 -1.98 27.55 23.33
N ILE A 146 -2.80 28.18 22.48
CA ILE A 146 -2.73 29.63 22.24
C ILE A 146 -3.11 30.45 23.47
N GLN A 147 -3.98 29.95 24.35
CA GLN A 147 -4.32 30.66 25.61
C GLN A 147 -3.12 30.90 26.51
N THR A 148 -2.09 30.06 26.41
CA THR A 148 -0.86 30.15 27.22
C THR A 148 0.28 30.87 26.50
N MET A 149 0.09 31.27 25.23
CA MET A 149 1.11 31.93 24.41
C MET A 149 0.92 33.45 24.36
N PRO A 150 2.00 34.26 24.44
CA PRO A 150 1.92 35.70 24.16
C PRO A 150 1.67 35.96 22.67
N ALA A 151 0.52 36.57 22.36
CA ALA A 151 0.06 36.80 20.98
C ALA A 151 1.06 37.55 20.08
N ALA A 152 1.91 38.41 20.67
CA ALA A 152 2.91 39.17 19.93
C ALA A 152 4.02 38.28 19.32
N LEU A 153 4.37 37.16 19.94
CA LEU A 153 5.45 36.28 19.50
C LEU A 153 4.96 35.16 18.56
N PHE A 154 3.67 34.80 18.62
CA PHE A 154 3.09 33.66 17.92
C PHE A 154 2.01 34.10 16.91
N GLN A 155 2.34 35.06 16.05
CA GLN A 155 1.38 35.61 15.09
C GLN A 155 0.98 34.58 14.02
N GLU A 156 1.91 33.73 13.57
CA GLU A 156 1.64 32.70 12.56
C GLU A 156 0.63 31.66 13.09
N GLU A 157 0.82 31.19 14.32
CA GLU A 157 -0.06 30.23 14.98
C GLU A 157 -1.47 30.80 15.15
N ASN A 158 -1.58 32.07 15.52
CA ASN A 158 -2.86 32.77 15.61
C ASN A 158 -3.58 32.86 14.26
N LEU A 159 -2.85 33.15 13.17
CA LEU A 159 -3.41 33.17 11.82
C LEU A 159 -3.89 31.78 11.38
N ILE A 160 -3.10 30.74 11.66
CA ILE A 160 -3.47 29.34 11.38
C ILE A 160 -4.74 28.97 12.15
N LEU A 161 -4.80 29.27 13.45
CA LEU A 161 -5.97 28.98 14.28
C LEU A 161 -7.21 29.71 13.76
N LYS A 162 -7.07 30.99 13.41
CA LYS A 162 -8.16 31.78 12.80
C LYS A 162 -8.66 31.09 11.54
N LYS A 163 -7.78 30.61 10.65
CA LYS A 163 -8.17 29.87 9.45
C LYS A 163 -8.93 28.59 9.79
N TRP A 164 -8.46 27.81 10.77
CA TRP A 164 -9.13 26.57 11.17
C TRP A 164 -10.51 26.81 11.79
N ARG A 165 -10.69 27.88 12.58
CA ARG A 165 -12.00 28.26 13.13
C ARG A 165 -13.04 28.58 12.05
N HIS A 166 -12.60 29.16 10.94
CA HIS A 166 -13.50 29.47 9.82
C HIS A 166 -13.81 28.22 8.97
N TYR A 167 -13.01 27.17 9.09
CA TYR A 167 -13.27 25.92 8.38
C TYR A 167 -14.41 25.16 9.09
N ARG A 168 -15.52 24.93 8.37
CA ARG A 168 -16.63 24.13 8.92
C ARG A 168 -16.19 22.67 9.07
N ILE A 169 -15.85 22.29 10.30
CA ILE A 169 -15.64 20.89 10.68
C ILE A 169 -16.98 20.16 10.54
N ALA A 170 -17.02 19.16 9.67
CA ALA A 170 -18.21 18.36 9.43
C ALA A 170 -18.65 17.61 10.71
N PRO A 171 -19.96 17.31 10.90
CA PRO A 171 -20.45 16.72 12.15
C PRO A 171 -19.80 15.38 12.51
N ASP A 172 -19.46 14.58 11.50
CA ASP A 172 -18.75 13.30 11.59
C ASP A 172 -17.31 13.44 12.09
N GLN A 173 -16.69 14.60 11.87
CA GLN A 173 -15.31 14.88 12.31
C GLN A 173 -15.22 15.45 13.72
N LYS A 174 -16.35 15.75 14.36
CA LYS A 174 -16.43 16.20 15.77
C LYS A 174 -16.51 15.04 16.76
N VAL A 175 -16.45 13.79 16.28
CA VAL A 175 -16.67 12.61 17.10
C VAL A 175 -15.46 12.33 18.01
N PRO A 176 -15.68 12.01 19.29
CA PRO A 176 -14.64 11.55 20.21
C PRO A 176 -13.86 10.35 19.64
N LEU A 177 -12.53 10.35 19.81
CA LEU A 177 -11.70 9.25 19.34
C LEU A 177 -11.57 8.19 20.44
N ALA A 178 -11.84 6.93 20.10
CA ALA A 178 -11.62 5.82 21.02
C ALA A 178 -10.11 5.55 21.19
N CYS A 179 -9.65 5.37 22.43
CA CYS A 179 -8.30 4.89 22.70
C CYS A 179 -8.14 3.46 22.16
N LEU A 180 -7.08 3.20 21.41
CA LEU A 180 -6.84 1.87 20.83
C LEU A 180 -6.38 0.84 21.88
N GLU A 181 -5.89 1.29 23.04
CA GLU A 181 -5.46 0.43 24.15
C GLU A 181 -6.61 0.02 25.06
N CYS A 182 -7.47 0.96 25.48
CA CYS A 182 -8.52 0.70 26.49
C CYS A 182 -9.96 0.95 26.02
N GLY A 183 -10.15 1.37 24.76
CA GLY A 183 -11.46 1.57 24.13
C GLY A 183 -12.24 2.83 24.58
N VAL A 184 -11.78 3.58 25.58
CA VAL A 184 -12.51 4.76 26.06
C VAL A 184 -12.52 5.87 25.01
N LYS A 185 -13.66 6.55 24.84
CA LYS A 185 -13.82 7.68 23.93
C LYS A 185 -13.27 8.96 24.57
N ASN A 186 -12.20 9.50 24.00
CA ASN A 186 -11.56 10.72 24.46
C ASN A 186 -12.16 11.95 23.75
N GLN A 187 -12.51 12.95 24.56
CA GLN A 187 -12.99 14.25 24.08
C GLN A 187 -11.89 15.00 23.31
N PRO A 188 -12.25 15.87 22.36
CA PRO A 188 -11.31 16.81 21.73
C PRO A 188 -10.52 17.63 22.76
N GLY A 189 -9.23 17.85 22.51
CA GLY A 189 -8.37 18.71 23.34
C GLY A 189 -7.44 17.94 24.31
N LEU A 190 -7.60 16.63 24.41
CA LEU A 190 -6.76 15.78 25.25
C LEU A 190 -5.55 15.28 24.46
N THR A 191 -4.37 15.32 25.07
CA THR A 191 -3.16 14.72 24.48
C THR A 191 -3.03 13.25 24.84
N HIS A 192 -3.47 12.85 26.03
CA HIS A 192 -3.41 11.47 26.52
C HIS A 192 -4.80 10.96 26.87
N CYS A 193 -4.94 9.63 26.86
CA CYS A 193 -6.17 8.97 27.20
C CYS A 193 -6.55 9.26 28.66
N GLN A 194 -7.80 9.69 28.92
CA GLN A 194 -8.22 10.06 30.29
C GLN A 194 -8.21 8.88 31.26
N ARG A 195 -8.33 7.63 30.75
CA ARG A 195 -8.42 6.43 31.58
C ARG A 195 -7.07 5.75 31.79
N CYS A 196 -6.35 5.45 30.71
CA CYS A 196 -5.10 4.67 30.79
C CYS A 196 -3.83 5.50 30.58
N GLY A 197 -3.93 6.79 30.27
CA GLY A 197 -2.78 7.65 30.02
C GLY A 197 -2.04 7.39 28.70
N ALA A 198 -2.49 6.46 27.86
CA ALA A 198 -1.85 6.18 26.56
C ALA A 198 -1.91 7.38 25.59
N PRO A 199 -0.90 7.57 24.73
CA PRO A 199 -0.84 8.65 23.73
C PRO A 199 -1.76 8.35 22.53
N PHE A 200 -3.08 8.32 22.75
CA PHE A 200 -4.05 7.80 21.78
C PHE A 200 -4.03 8.50 20.41
N LEU A 201 -3.66 9.79 20.31
CA LEU A 201 -3.56 10.48 19.02
C LEU A 201 -2.39 9.96 18.19
N LEU A 202 -1.29 9.57 18.83
CA LEU A 202 -0.16 8.91 18.17
C LEU A 202 -0.59 7.56 17.59
N ASP A 203 -1.36 6.78 18.33
CA ASP A 203 -1.82 5.46 17.88
C ASP A 203 -2.75 5.57 16.66
N HIS A 204 -3.64 6.57 16.66
CA HIS A 204 -4.46 6.91 15.49
C HIS A 204 -3.62 7.43 14.32
N ALA A 205 -2.64 8.31 14.58
CA ALA A 205 -1.79 8.88 13.53
C ALA A 205 -0.86 7.85 12.88
N ARG A 206 -0.44 6.82 13.62
CA ARG A 206 0.27 5.64 13.09
C ARG A 206 -0.58 4.84 12.09
N GLY A 207 -1.86 5.16 11.95
CA GLY A 207 -2.76 4.49 11.03
C GLY A 207 -2.97 3.04 11.45
N ALA A 208 -3.00 2.75 12.75
CA ALA A 208 -3.22 1.40 13.28
C ALA A 208 -4.49 0.72 12.71
N TRP A 209 -5.43 1.50 12.15
CA TRP A 209 -6.58 0.97 11.42
C TRP A 209 -6.27 0.42 10.01
N VAL A 210 -5.37 1.04 9.24
CA VAL A 210 -4.97 0.55 7.90
C VAL A 210 -3.59 -0.10 8.03
N GLY A 211 -3.57 -1.25 8.71
CA GLY A 211 -2.35 -1.89 9.16
C GLY A 211 -1.28 -2.08 8.07
N LYS A 212 -0.02 -2.05 8.49
CA LYS A 212 1.18 -2.38 7.68
C LYS A 212 0.97 -3.66 6.84
N GLY A 213 0.17 -4.60 7.33
CA GLY A 213 -0.21 -5.83 6.66
C GLY A 213 -1.10 -5.69 5.40
N LEU A 214 -1.81 -4.59 5.15
CA LEU A 214 -2.69 -4.49 3.97
C LEU A 214 -1.92 -4.56 2.64
N ALA A 215 -0.80 -3.83 2.52
CA ALA A 215 0.04 -3.90 1.34
C ALA A 215 0.63 -5.30 1.13
N ARG A 216 1.11 -5.93 2.20
CA ARG A 216 1.61 -7.31 2.16
C ARG A 216 0.52 -8.29 1.72
N LYS A 217 -0.72 -8.12 2.21
CA LYS A 217 -1.89 -8.92 1.81
C LYS A 217 -2.23 -8.76 0.34
N PHE A 218 -2.21 -7.52 -0.16
CA PHE A 218 -2.46 -7.24 -1.56
C PHE A 218 -1.41 -7.89 -2.47
N VAL A 219 -0.12 -7.72 -2.14
CA VAL A 219 0.97 -8.34 -2.90
C VAL A 219 0.87 -9.87 -2.87
N ALA A 220 0.64 -10.46 -1.69
CA ALA A 220 0.48 -11.91 -1.55
C ALA A 220 -0.70 -12.45 -2.36
N ALA A 221 -1.85 -11.75 -2.32
CA ALA A 221 -3.02 -12.11 -3.10
C ALA A 221 -2.77 -11.99 -4.61
N TRP A 222 -2.11 -10.92 -5.04
CA TRP A 222 -1.75 -10.71 -6.44
C TRP A 222 -0.79 -11.81 -6.95
N VAL A 223 0.25 -12.15 -6.19
CA VAL A 223 1.18 -13.26 -6.55
C VAL A 223 0.42 -14.58 -6.65
N ALA A 224 -0.44 -14.89 -5.68
CA ALA A 224 -1.25 -16.12 -5.71
C ALA A 224 -2.16 -16.18 -6.95
N ILE A 225 -2.78 -15.06 -7.33
CA ILE A 225 -3.59 -14.95 -8.54
C ILE A 225 -2.73 -15.16 -9.80
N MET A 226 -1.54 -14.56 -9.90
CA MET A 226 -0.65 -14.73 -11.05
C MET A 226 -0.17 -16.18 -11.19
N VAL A 227 0.18 -16.82 -10.08
CA VAL A 227 0.56 -18.25 -10.06
C VAL A 227 -0.60 -19.12 -10.53
N ALA A 228 -1.82 -18.84 -10.07
CA ALA A 228 -3.00 -19.59 -10.49
C ALA A 228 -3.37 -19.36 -11.96
N LEU A 229 -3.37 -18.10 -12.41
CA LEU A 229 -3.79 -17.72 -13.77
C LEU A 229 -2.76 -18.08 -14.84
N VAL A 230 -1.47 -17.92 -14.56
CA VAL A 230 -0.41 -18.13 -15.56
C VAL A 230 0.33 -19.44 -15.31
N GLY A 231 0.68 -19.72 -14.05
CA GLY A 231 1.47 -20.89 -13.69
C GLY A 231 0.76 -22.22 -13.96
N ILE A 232 -0.51 -22.34 -13.55
CA ILE A 232 -1.27 -23.59 -13.74
C ILE A 232 -1.46 -23.93 -15.23
N PRO A 233 -1.96 -23.03 -16.09
CA PRO A 233 -2.10 -23.33 -17.52
C PRO A 233 -0.76 -23.60 -18.21
N PHE A 234 0.31 -22.89 -17.82
CA PHE A 234 1.64 -23.12 -18.36
C PHE A 234 2.14 -24.53 -18.04
N VAL A 235 2.02 -24.98 -16.79
CA VAL A 235 2.40 -26.34 -16.37
C VAL A 235 1.56 -27.40 -17.09
N ALA A 236 0.24 -27.17 -17.19
CA ALA A 236 -0.67 -28.07 -17.89
C ALA A 236 -0.32 -28.25 -19.37
N GLY A 237 0.13 -27.18 -20.05
CA GLY A 237 0.49 -27.23 -21.47
C GLY A 237 1.93 -27.67 -21.77
N SER A 238 2.82 -27.67 -20.78
CA SER A 238 4.25 -27.92 -20.98
C SER A 238 4.74 -29.29 -20.49
N LEU A 239 4.07 -29.89 -19.51
CA LEU A 239 4.46 -31.17 -18.92
C LEU A 239 3.51 -32.31 -19.31
N PRO A 240 4.00 -33.56 -19.38
CA PRO A 240 3.12 -34.72 -19.50
C PRO A 240 2.22 -34.86 -18.26
N ALA A 241 1.01 -35.40 -18.44
CA ALA A 241 -0.04 -35.43 -17.42
C ALA A 241 0.44 -35.98 -16.06
N GLY A 242 1.24 -37.06 -16.06
CA GLY A 242 1.77 -37.65 -14.83
C GLY A 242 2.67 -36.72 -14.00
N ALA A 243 3.39 -35.80 -14.66
CA ALA A 243 4.22 -34.79 -13.99
C ALA A 243 3.47 -33.47 -13.75
N ALA A 244 2.52 -33.10 -14.62
CA ALA A 244 1.75 -31.88 -14.50
C ALA A 244 0.83 -31.88 -13.26
N ILE A 245 0.14 -33.00 -13.00
CA ILE A 245 -0.81 -33.13 -11.89
C ILE A 245 -0.19 -32.79 -10.52
N PRO A 246 0.93 -33.42 -10.08
CA PRO A 246 1.50 -33.10 -8.77
C PRO A 246 2.02 -31.66 -8.68
N VAL A 247 2.54 -31.10 -9.77
CA VAL A 247 3.02 -29.70 -9.81
C VAL A 247 1.85 -28.73 -9.68
N ILE A 248 0.74 -28.96 -10.40
CA ILE A 248 -0.46 -28.11 -10.30
C ILE A 248 -1.04 -28.16 -8.89
N ILE A 249 -1.15 -29.35 -8.29
CA ILE A 249 -1.60 -29.50 -6.89
C ILE A 249 -0.68 -28.72 -5.95
N GLY A 250 0.64 -28.81 -6.14
CA GLY A 250 1.63 -28.06 -5.38
C GLY A 250 1.46 -26.54 -5.52
N LEU A 251 1.28 -26.02 -6.74
CA LEU A 251 1.07 -24.60 -6.99
C LEU A 251 -0.25 -24.09 -6.39
N MET A 252 -1.33 -24.87 -6.49
CA MET A 252 -2.60 -24.54 -5.86
C MET A 252 -2.49 -24.53 -4.33
N ALA A 253 -1.88 -25.57 -3.74
CA ALA A 253 -1.65 -25.64 -2.31
C ALA A 253 -0.81 -24.47 -1.81
N LEU A 254 0.23 -24.09 -2.56
CA LEU A 254 1.07 -22.92 -2.27
C LEU A 254 0.26 -21.62 -2.32
N ALA A 255 -0.52 -21.40 -3.38
CA ALA A 255 -1.35 -20.19 -3.52
C ALA A 255 -2.37 -20.08 -2.39
N ILE A 256 -3.08 -21.18 -2.08
CA ILE A 256 -4.03 -21.25 -0.96
C ILE A 256 -3.33 -21.01 0.38
N PHE A 257 -2.18 -21.64 0.60
CA PHE A 257 -1.40 -21.48 1.83
C PHE A 257 -0.94 -20.03 2.01
N VAL A 258 -0.40 -19.39 0.98
CA VAL A 258 0.04 -17.99 1.01
C VAL A 258 -1.12 -17.07 1.34
N LEU A 259 -2.29 -17.27 0.70
CA LEU A 259 -3.51 -16.53 1.01
C LEU A 259 -3.95 -16.77 2.46
N ALA A 260 -4.11 -18.03 2.88
CA ALA A 260 -4.56 -18.39 4.21
C ALA A 260 -3.63 -17.85 5.30
N ALA A 261 -2.32 -18.02 5.17
CA ALA A 261 -1.33 -17.51 6.12
C ALA A 261 -1.39 -15.97 6.22
N THR A 262 -1.52 -15.30 5.07
CA THR A 262 -1.52 -13.85 5.00
C THR A 262 -2.78 -13.23 5.60
N PHE A 263 -3.95 -13.83 5.37
CA PHE A 263 -5.22 -13.34 5.92
C PHE A 263 -5.48 -13.80 7.36
N ARG A 264 -4.99 -14.98 7.78
CA ARG A 264 -5.14 -15.48 9.16
C ARG A 264 -4.37 -14.64 10.19
N SER A 265 -3.26 -14.03 9.79
CA SER A 265 -2.48 -13.11 10.66
C SER A 265 -3.25 -11.87 11.13
N SER A 266 -4.44 -11.61 10.60
CA SER A 266 -5.28 -10.45 10.93
C SER A 266 -6.15 -10.62 12.16
N GLY A 267 -6.42 -11.85 12.59
CA GLY A 267 -7.35 -12.14 13.69
C GLY A 267 -6.69 -12.18 15.08
N ALA A 268 -5.36 -12.17 15.16
CA ALA A 268 -4.63 -12.36 16.42
C ALA A 268 -4.37 -11.07 17.21
N THR A 269 -4.68 -9.89 16.66
CA THR A 269 -4.50 -8.58 17.32
C THR A 269 -5.80 -7.99 17.86
N ALA A 270 -6.85 -8.81 18.01
CA ALA A 270 -8.11 -8.43 18.66
C ALA A 270 -8.28 -9.22 19.97
N LYS A 271 -7.33 -9.05 20.89
CA LYS A 271 -7.46 -9.43 22.31
C LYS A 271 -6.69 -8.45 23.16
#